data_AF-A0AAU2YEU2-F1
#
_entry.id   AF-A0AAU2YEU2-F1
#
_cell.length_a   1.000
_cell.length_b   1.000
_cell.length_c   1.000
_cell.angle_alpha   90.00
_cell.angle_beta   90.00
_cell.angle_gamma   90.00
#
_symmetry.space_group_name_H-M   'P 1'
#
loop_
_entity.id
_entity.type
_entity.pdbx_description
1 polymer ?
#
loop_
_entity_poly.entity_id
_entity_poly.type
_entity_poly.pdbx_seq_one_letter_code
_entity_poly.pdbx_strand_id
1 'polypeptide(L)'
;MRKRTLALATVSGAALLAAGSLTPAAQGGSVLRSDVFTPVPRARPVPVNLTPAAYARPASDTGPARTASRPAADPAPAADPAPADAGEGAVGAAELLAKVAACKPVSNGSYRTDESASPSVPVCGMNGAVFWKADLDIDCDGQVTEACNVDTDPWFQGDTAFHTSGDRPLNAEELPYVVVPSRSSLWDFGSSGIKGGGVVAVVHAGKVEYAVVGDTGPAGIIGEASYATAEALGIDPDPKAGGVGSGVTYILFKDSVVSPIESHGAAVTAGESLAKEFLRNN
;
A
#
# COMPACT_ATOMS: atom_id res chain seq x y z
N MET A 1 -17.04 0.32 57.94
CA MET A 1 -18.48 0.61 57.80
C MET A 1 -18.71 2.12 57.70
N ARG A 2 -19.13 2.64 56.53
CA ARG A 2 -19.98 3.84 56.36
C ARG A 2 -20.23 4.10 54.87
N LYS A 3 -21.34 3.52 54.42
CA LYS A 3 -22.40 4.02 53.50
C LYS A 3 -21.98 4.87 52.28
N ARG A 4 -22.17 4.24 51.11
CA ARG A 4 -22.37 4.85 49.78
C ARG A 4 -23.61 5.74 49.77
N THR A 5 -23.53 6.88 49.08
CA THR A 5 -24.68 7.70 48.68
C THR A 5 -24.65 7.83 47.16
N LEU A 6 -25.63 7.22 46.49
CA LEU A 6 -25.94 7.43 45.06
C LEU A 6 -26.80 8.69 44.96
N ALA A 7 -26.44 9.61 44.06
CA ALA A 7 -27.32 10.67 43.59
C ALA A 7 -27.83 10.32 42.19
N LEU A 8 -29.16 10.20 42.08
CA LEU A 8 -29.92 9.95 40.85
C LEU A 8 -30.23 11.33 40.24
N ALA A 9 -29.83 11.58 39.00
CA ALA A 9 -30.23 12.77 38.25
C ALA A 9 -31.15 12.36 37.10
N THR A 10 -32.43 12.68 37.24
CA THR A 10 -33.45 12.58 36.19
C THR A 10 -33.41 13.83 35.32
N VAL A 11 -33.29 13.68 34.01
CA VAL A 11 -33.50 14.78 33.04
C VAL A 11 -34.74 14.45 32.22
N SER A 12 -35.81 15.19 32.49
CA SER A 12 -36.99 15.28 31.63
C SER A 12 -36.79 16.44 30.65
N GLY A 13 -36.82 16.16 29.35
CA GLY A 13 -36.80 17.16 28.29
C GLY A 13 -37.97 16.94 27.34
N ALA A 14 -38.91 17.87 27.34
CA ALA A 14 -40.17 17.84 26.61
C ALA A 14 -40.00 18.08 25.11
N ALA A 15 -40.78 17.34 24.31
CA ALA A 15 -40.95 17.56 22.87
C ALA A 15 -41.88 18.76 22.62
N LEU A 16 -41.46 19.70 21.76
CA LEU A 16 -42.34 20.69 21.16
C LEU A 16 -42.56 20.35 19.68
N LEU A 17 -43.81 20.08 19.35
CA LEU A 17 -44.34 19.99 17.98
C LEU A 17 -44.57 21.41 17.44
N ALA A 18 -44.05 21.70 16.25
CA ALA A 18 -44.51 22.83 15.45
C ALA A 18 -44.77 22.35 14.02
N ALA A 19 -46.05 22.30 13.66
CA ALA A 19 -46.54 22.02 12.31
C ALA A 19 -46.37 23.27 11.42
N GLY A 20 -45.68 23.10 10.29
CA GLY A 20 -45.58 24.09 9.22
C GLY A 20 -46.39 23.63 8.02
N SER A 21 -47.41 24.41 7.68
CA SER A 21 -48.40 24.25 6.62
C SER A 21 -47.84 24.32 5.20
N LEU A 22 -48.32 23.41 4.35
CA LEU A 22 -48.13 23.37 2.90
C LEU A 22 -49.10 24.34 2.21
N THR A 23 -48.61 25.11 1.23
CA THR A 23 -49.44 25.70 0.16
C THR A 23 -48.77 25.55 -1.21
N PRO A 24 -49.56 25.38 -2.30
CA PRO A 24 -49.07 24.92 -3.61
C PRO A 24 -49.04 26.00 -4.70
N ALA A 25 -48.14 25.85 -5.68
CA ALA A 25 -48.13 26.51 -7.00
C ALA A 25 -47.07 25.80 -7.86
N ALA A 26 -47.17 25.59 -9.17
CA ALA A 26 -48.18 25.81 -10.19
C ALA A 26 -47.84 24.89 -11.39
N GLN A 27 -48.85 24.58 -12.19
CA GLN A 27 -48.72 23.82 -13.44
C GLN A 27 -48.04 24.65 -14.54
N GLY A 28 -47.29 23.98 -15.42
CA GLY A 28 -46.73 24.58 -16.63
C GLY A 28 -45.96 23.58 -17.47
N GLY A 29 -46.66 22.60 -18.06
CA GLY A 29 -46.08 21.67 -19.04
C GLY A 29 -46.55 22.00 -20.45
N SER A 30 -45.64 22.41 -21.33
CA SER A 30 -45.86 22.38 -22.78
C SER A 30 -44.52 22.20 -23.52
N VAL A 31 -44.34 20.98 -24.04
CA VAL A 31 -43.81 20.52 -25.33
C VAL A 31 -42.57 21.20 -25.98
N LEU A 32 -41.73 20.34 -26.59
CA LEU A 32 -40.63 20.53 -27.57
C LEU A 32 -39.24 20.51 -26.91
N ARG A 33 -38.24 19.72 -27.32
CA ARG A 33 -37.95 19.00 -28.57
C ARG A 33 -36.94 17.87 -28.25
N SER A 34 -37.05 16.75 -28.97
CA SER A 34 -36.05 15.69 -28.98
C SER A 34 -34.80 16.17 -29.71
N ASP A 35 -33.68 16.33 -28.99
CA ASP A 35 -32.37 16.50 -29.61
C ASP A 35 -31.61 15.18 -29.63
N VAL A 36 -31.46 14.75 -30.88
CA VAL A 36 -30.56 13.76 -31.49
C VAL A 36 -29.31 13.43 -30.65
N PHE A 37 -29.26 12.21 -30.15
CA PHE A 37 -28.03 11.56 -29.68
C PHE A 37 -27.19 11.16 -30.90
N THR A 38 -26.07 11.85 -31.12
CA THR A 38 -25.07 11.41 -32.10
C THR A 38 -24.15 10.38 -31.44
N PRO A 39 -23.98 9.17 -32.02
CA PRO A 39 -23.06 8.19 -31.47
C PRO A 39 -21.61 8.58 -31.80
N VAL A 40 -20.77 8.65 -30.78
CA VAL A 40 -19.31 8.76 -30.92
C VAL A 40 -18.78 7.46 -31.55
N PRO A 41 -17.98 7.51 -32.63
CA PRO A 41 -17.43 6.30 -33.23
C PRO A 41 -16.35 5.70 -32.31
N ARG A 42 -16.54 4.44 -31.88
CA ARG A 42 -15.49 3.65 -31.25
C ARG A 42 -14.38 3.36 -32.28
N ALA A 43 -13.16 3.79 -31.98
CA ALA A 43 -11.98 3.37 -32.71
C ALA A 43 -11.80 1.84 -32.55
N ARG A 44 -11.61 1.14 -33.67
CA ARG A 44 -11.30 -0.28 -33.69
C ARG A 44 -9.81 -0.49 -33.34
N PRO A 45 -9.45 -1.49 -32.53
CA PRO A 45 -8.04 -1.85 -32.32
C PRO A 45 -7.43 -2.34 -33.64
N VAL A 46 -6.25 -1.83 -33.98
CA VAL A 46 -5.43 -2.31 -35.09
C VAL A 46 -4.62 -3.51 -34.58
N PRO A 47 -4.68 -4.70 -35.23
CA PRO A 47 -3.82 -5.81 -34.86
C PRO A 47 -2.39 -5.53 -35.35
N VAL A 48 -1.43 -5.51 -34.42
CA VAL A 48 0.00 -5.51 -34.75
C VAL A 48 0.46 -6.95 -34.87
N ASN A 49 0.70 -7.42 -36.10
CA ASN A 49 1.37 -8.70 -36.34
C ASN A 49 2.86 -8.54 -36.08
N LEU A 50 3.36 -9.16 -35.01
CA LEU A 50 4.80 -9.34 -34.78
C LEU A 50 5.23 -10.65 -35.43
N THR A 51 6.13 -10.57 -36.40
CA THR A 51 6.84 -11.71 -36.96
C THR A 51 7.91 -12.20 -35.98
N PRO A 52 8.07 -13.52 -35.77
CA PRO A 52 9.15 -14.04 -34.94
C PRO A 52 10.49 -13.98 -35.70
N ALA A 53 11.43 -13.20 -35.17
CA ALA A 53 12.82 -13.26 -35.59
C ALA A 53 13.47 -14.55 -35.06
N ALA A 54 14.04 -15.32 -35.97
CA ALA A 54 14.69 -16.59 -35.71
C ALA A 54 15.93 -16.43 -34.80
N TYR A 55 15.96 -17.21 -33.72
CA TYR A 55 17.18 -17.48 -32.95
C TYR A 55 18.03 -18.50 -33.73
N ALA A 56 19.14 -18.03 -34.31
CA ALA A 56 20.20 -18.89 -34.80
C ALA A 56 21.17 -19.23 -33.66
N ARG A 57 21.32 -20.53 -33.38
CA ARG A 57 22.38 -21.09 -32.51
C ARG A 57 23.72 -21.04 -33.26
N PRO A 58 24.86 -20.76 -32.60
CA PRO A 58 26.13 -21.22 -33.11
C PRO A 58 26.46 -22.61 -32.54
N ALA A 59 27.08 -23.40 -33.41
CA ALA A 59 27.54 -24.76 -33.19
C ALA A 59 28.80 -24.78 -32.31
N SER A 60 28.92 -25.83 -31.50
CA SER A 60 30.15 -26.20 -30.81
C SER A 60 31.07 -26.91 -31.79
N ASP A 61 32.28 -26.37 -31.99
CA ASP A 61 33.35 -27.03 -32.72
C ASP A 61 34.41 -27.54 -31.75
N THR A 62 34.85 -28.77 -31.99
CA THR A 62 35.80 -29.55 -31.19
C THR A 62 37.17 -29.53 -31.85
N GLY A 63 38.23 -29.17 -31.13
CA GLY A 63 39.61 -29.37 -31.60
C GLY A 63 40.69 -28.72 -30.73
N PRO A 64 41.95 -29.19 -30.76
CA PRO A 64 42.60 -29.71 -29.56
C PRO A 64 43.71 -28.84 -28.94
N ALA A 65 44.10 -29.29 -27.74
CA ALA A 65 45.12 -28.76 -26.84
C ALA A 65 46.43 -28.31 -27.50
N ARG A 66 46.91 -27.13 -27.10
CA ARG A 66 48.31 -26.74 -27.12
C ARG A 66 48.68 -26.04 -25.82
N THR A 67 49.66 -26.62 -25.14
CA THR A 67 50.42 -26.06 -24.03
C THR A 67 51.25 -24.86 -24.50
N ALA A 68 51.13 -23.71 -23.84
CA ALA A 68 52.15 -22.66 -23.86
C ALA A 68 52.04 -21.73 -22.64
N SER A 69 53.20 -21.26 -22.22
CA SER A 69 53.53 -20.63 -20.94
C SER A 69 52.84 -19.31 -20.62
N ARG A 70 52.67 -19.13 -19.32
CA ARG A 70 52.14 -17.99 -18.56
C ARG A 70 53.06 -16.74 -18.63
N PRO A 71 52.55 -15.55 -18.96
CA PRO A 71 53.11 -14.29 -18.48
C PRO A 71 52.39 -13.85 -17.19
N ALA A 72 53.11 -13.12 -16.34
CA ALA A 72 52.61 -12.58 -15.07
C ALA A 72 51.44 -11.62 -15.31
N ALA A 73 50.35 -11.80 -14.57
CA ALA A 73 49.20 -10.91 -14.56
C ALA A 73 49.44 -9.76 -13.58
N ASP A 74 49.15 -8.55 -14.04
CA ASP A 74 48.99 -7.35 -13.22
C ASP A 74 48.00 -7.58 -12.07
N PRO A 75 48.09 -6.83 -10.96
CA PRO A 75 47.13 -6.93 -9.86
C PRO A 75 45.74 -6.56 -10.39
N ALA A 76 44.81 -7.50 -10.25
CA ALA A 76 43.40 -7.26 -10.54
C ALA A 76 42.88 -6.08 -9.71
N PRO A 77 42.05 -5.19 -10.27
CA PRO A 77 41.34 -4.21 -9.46
C PRO A 77 40.48 -4.96 -8.44
N ALA A 78 40.48 -4.48 -7.20
CA ALA A 78 39.63 -5.01 -6.15
C ALA A 78 38.20 -5.09 -6.66
N ALA A 79 37.60 -6.28 -6.58
CA ALA A 79 36.20 -6.47 -6.87
C ALA A 79 35.40 -5.57 -5.93
N ASP A 80 34.59 -4.68 -6.50
CA ASP A 80 33.58 -3.94 -5.74
C ASP A 80 32.71 -4.94 -4.96
N PRO A 81 32.26 -4.60 -3.74
CA PRO A 81 31.32 -5.44 -3.03
C PRO A 81 30.08 -5.64 -3.91
N ALA A 82 29.67 -6.89 -4.08
CA ALA A 82 28.45 -7.25 -4.78
C ALA A 82 27.27 -6.39 -4.26
N PRO A 83 26.36 -5.92 -5.14
CA PRO A 83 25.22 -5.14 -4.67
C PRO A 83 24.43 -6.00 -3.70
N ALA A 84 24.25 -5.49 -2.48
CA ALA A 84 23.26 -6.04 -1.56
C ALA A 84 21.93 -6.04 -2.31
N ASP A 85 21.31 -7.22 -2.38
CA ASP A 85 20.02 -7.55 -2.98
C ASP A 85 19.12 -6.31 -3.09
N ALA A 86 19.17 -5.65 -4.25
CA ALA A 86 18.46 -4.39 -4.46
C ALA A 86 16.98 -4.74 -4.44
N GLY A 87 16.23 -4.15 -3.51
CA GLY A 87 14.77 -4.21 -3.54
C GLY A 87 14.21 -3.65 -4.85
N GLU A 88 12.89 -3.51 -4.90
CA GLU A 88 12.22 -3.05 -6.10
C GLU A 88 12.67 -1.64 -6.51
N GLY A 89 13.11 -1.52 -7.76
CA GLY A 89 13.47 -0.27 -8.40
C GLY A 89 14.86 0.29 -8.07
N ALA A 90 15.11 1.52 -8.53
CA ALA A 90 16.44 2.13 -8.49
C ALA A 90 16.77 2.91 -7.20
N VAL A 91 15.79 3.14 -6.31
CA VAL A 91 15.99 3.95 -5.09
C VAL A 91 16.43 3.05 -3.93
N GLY A 92 17.54 3.39 -3.27
CA GLY A 92 18.10 2.57 -2.21
C GLY A 92 17.35 2.69 -0.88
N ALA A 93 17.12 1.56 -0.21
CA ALA A 93 16.53 1.51 1.13
C ALA A 93 17.26 2.41 2.15
N ALA A 94 18.59 2.40 2.13
CA ALA A 94 19.40 3.21 3.04
C ALA A 94 19.16 4.72 2.87
N GLU A 95 18.93 5.19 1.65
CA GLU A 95 18.66 6.60 1.35
C GLU A 95 17.30 7.03 1.91
N LEU A 96 16.27 6.18 1.72
CA LEU A 96 14.94 6.40 2.29
C LEU A 96 14.99 6.43 3.82
N LEU A 97 15.62 5.42 4.43
CA LEU A 97 15.74 5.29 5.88
C LEU A 97 16.48 6.48 6.51
N ALA A 98 17.48 7.03 5.82
CA ALA A 98 18.20 8.21 6.28
C ALA A 98 17.29 9.44 6.38
N LYS A 99 16.34 9.63 5.44
CA LYS A 99 15.38 10.75 5.49
C LYS A 99 14.36 10.60 6.60
N VAL A 100 13.97 9.38 6.94
CA VAL A 100 12.95 9.09 7.97
C VAL A 100 13.57 8.65 9.30
N ALA A 101 14.79 9.08 9.59
CA ALA A 101 15.47 8.75 10.85
C ALA A 101 14.81 9.42 12.07
N ALA A 102 14.31 10.66 11.91
CA ALA A 102 13.70 11.45 12.98
C ALA A 102 12.19 11.61 12.76
N CYS A 103 11.42 11.57 13.85
CA CYS A 103 9.97 11.70 13.81
C CYS A 103 9.50 13.08 14.28
N LYS A 104 8.70 13.76 13.45
CA LYS A 104 7.81 14.83 13.89
C LYS A 104 6.38 14.28 13.88
N PRO A 105 5.81 13.91 15.05
CA PRO A 105 4.49 13.29 15.09
C PRO A 105 3.41 14.16 14.46
N VAL A 106 2.53 13.53 13.68
CA VAL A 106 1.28 14.10 13.15
C VAL A 106 0.05 13.39 13.69
N SER A 107 0.21 12.23 14.34
CA SER A 107 -0.81 11.60 15.17
C SER A 107 -0.89 12.26 16.56
N ASN A 108 -2.07 12.21 17.18
CA ASN A 108 -2.34 12.70 18.55
C ASN A 108 -1.89 11.72 19.65
N GLY A 109 -1.09 10.72 19.30
CA GLY A 109 -0.65 9.63 20.18
C GLY A 109 0.10 8.56 19.40
N SER A 110 0.30 7.42 20.04
CA SER A 110 0.95 6.25 19.44
C SER A 110 -0.05 5.13 19.22
N TYR A 111 0.21 4.33 18.19
CA TYR A 111 -0.46 3.07 17.87
C TYR A 111 0.25 1.89 18.54
N ARG A 112 -0.48 0.81 18.72
CA ARG A 112 0.05 -0.50 19.09
C ARG A 112 0.45 -1.26 17.83
N THR A 113 1.41 -2.16 17.96
CA THR A 113 1.76 -3.19 16.96
C THR A 113 0.73 -4.31 16.99
N ASP A 114 0.36 -4.74 18.21
CA ASP A 114 -0.63 -5.79 18.44
C ASP A 114 -1.68 -5.38 19.49
N GLU A 115 -2.80 -6.09 19.56
CA GLU A 115 -3.87 -5.81 20.54
C GLU A 115 -3.39 -5.86 22.01
N SER A 116 -2.40 -6.70 22.30
CA SER A 116 -1.82 -6.84 23.65
C SER A 116 -0.62 -5.91 23.92
N ALA A 117 -0.08 -5.26 22.89
CA ALA A 117 1.09 -4.40 23.01
C ALA A 117 0.77 -3.06 23.67
N SER A 118 1.78 -2.43 24.28
CA SER A 118 1.65 -1.04 24.72
C SER A 118 1.83 -0.10 23.51
N PRO A 119 1.07 1.01 23.39
CA PRO A 119 1.22 1.90 22.26
C PRO A 119 2.62 2.55 22.21
N SER A 120 3.29 2.45 21.07
CA SER A 120 4.66 2.94 20.87
C SER A 120 4.94 3.53 19.50
N VAL A 121 4.09 3.31 18.50
CA VAL A 121 4.33 3.73 17.11
C VAL A 121 3.62 5.05 16.79
N PRO A 122 4.33 6.20 16.71
CA PRO A 122 3.72 7.43 16.20
C PRO A 122 3.64 7.42 14.66
N VAL A 123 2.66 8.14 14.11
CA VAL A 123 2.69 8.52 12.69
C VAL A 123 3.45 9.83 12.57
N CYS A 124 4.47 9.85 11.72
CA CYS A 124 5.41 10.96 11.57
C CYS A 124 5.16 11.69 10.23
N GLY A 125 5.30 13.01 10.23
CA GLY A 125 5.17 13.83 9.03
C GLY A 125 6.51 14.20 8.40
N MET A 126 6.57 14.18 7.07
CA MET A 126 7.64 14.73 6.25
C MET A 126 7.08 15.58 5.10
N ASN A 127 7.95 16.27 4.37
CA ASN A 127 7.55 16.97 3.16
C ASN A 127 7.15 15.93 2.10
N GLY A 128 5.90 15.98 1.64
CA GLY A 128 5.36 15.06 0.64
C GLY A 128 5.05 13.64 1.14
N ALA A 129 5.27 13.31 2.41
CA ALA A 129 5.01 11.97 2.94
C ALA A 129 4.53 11.98 4.41
N VAL A 130 3.91 10.89 4.82
CA VAL A 130 3.90 10.45 6.22
C VAL A 130 4.65 9.13 6.32
N PHE A 131 5.15 8.80 7.50
CA PHE A 131 5.81 7.52 7.70
C PHE A 131 5.64 7.00 9.13
N TRP A 132 5.86 5.71 9.31
CA TRP A 132 6.02 5.08 10.63
C TRP A 132 7.01 3.92 10.55
N LYS A 133 7.43 3.47 11.73
CA LYS A 133 8.28 2.29 11.92
C LYS A 133 7.57 1.34 12.86
N ALA A 134 7.31 0.14 12.40
CA ALA A 134 6.50 -0.84 13.11
C ALA A 134 7.04 -2.27 12.87
N ASP A 135 6.30 -3.23 13.38
CA ASP A 135 6.19 -4.59 12.90
C ASP A 135 5.52 -4.67 11.51
N LEU A 136 5.33 -5.89 11.04
CA LEU A 136 4.47 -6.25 9.92
C LEU A 136 3.74 -7.54 10.26
N ASP A 137 2.45 -7.43 10.55
CA ASP A 137 1.47 -8.50 10.53
C ASP A 137 0.91 -8.68 9.12
N ILE A 138 0.53 -9.92 8.80
CA ILE A 138 0.02 -10.28 7.49
C ILE A 138 -1.50 -10.05 7.48
N ASP A 139 -1.94 -9.23 6.54
CA ASP A 139 -3.34 -9.02 6.22
C ASP A 139 -3.68 -9.84 4.97
N CYS A 140 -4.54 -10.85 5.13
CA CYS A 140 -4.98 -11.71 4.04
C CYS A 140 -6.37 -11.31 3.52
N ASP A 141 -6.88 -10.15 3.90
CA ASP A 141 -8.23 -9.71 3.57
C ASP A 141 -8.40 -9.48 2.05
N GLY A 142 -9.59 -9.78 1.55
CA GLY A 142 -9.99 -9.57 0.17
C GLY A 142 -10.41 -10.83 -0.59
N GLN A 143 -9.85 -11.03 -1.78
CA GLN A 143 -10.23 -12.16 -2.63
C GLN A 143 -9.73 -13.48 -2.04
N VAL A 144 -10.60 -14.50 -2.06
CA VAL A 144 -10.23 -15.87 -1.68
C VAL A 144 -9.22 -16.43 -2.68
N THR A 145 -8.07 -16.86 -2.17
CA THR A 145 -7.00 -17.51 -2.94
C THR A 145 -6.54 -18.81 -2.26
N GLU A 146 -5.43 -19.40 -2.73
CA GLU A 146 -4.85 -20.59 -2.09
C GLU A 146 -4.18 -20.22 -0.75
N ALA A 147 -3.47 -19.08 -0.71
CA ALA A 147 -2.77 -18.62 0.50
C ALA A 147 -3.65 -17.79 1.45
N CYS A 148 -4.66 -17.09 0.93
CA CYS A 148 -5.55 -16.23 1.73
C CYS A 148 -7.00 -16.70 1.65
N ASN A 149 -7.45 -17.38 2.71
CA ASN A 149 -8.81 -17.89 2.86
C ASN A 149 -9.08 -18.25 4.33
N VAL A 150 -10.34 -18.60 4.63
CA VAL A 150 -10.80 -18.98 5.99
C VAL A 150 -10.12 -20.22 6.58
N ASP A 151 -9.46 -21.06 5.78
CA ASP A 151 -8.77 -22.27 6.25
C ASP A 151 -7.30 -21.99 6.60
N THR A 152 -6.71 -20.94 6.02
CA THR A 152 -5.30 -20.53 6.18
C THR A 152 -5.15 -19.38 7.17
N ASP A 153 -6.09 -18.45 7.17
CA ASP A 153 -6.14 -17.29 8.05
C ASP A 153 -7.40 -17.31 8.94
N PRO A 154 -7.25 -17.44 10.28
CA PRO A 154 -8.38 -17.42 11.20
C PRO A 154 -9.06 -16.04 11.33
N TRP A 155 -8.46 -14.97 10.81
CA TRP A 155 -8.97 -13.60 10.85
C TRP A 155 -9.50 -13.10 9.50
N PHE A 156 -9.40 -13.93 8.45
CA PHE A 156 -9.75 -13.59 7.08
C PHE A 156 -11.13 -12.92 6.94
N GLN A 157 -11.14 -11.80 6.22
CA GLN A 157 -12.33 -11.14 5.71
C GLN A 157 -12.32 -11.15 4.18
N GLY A 158 -13.48 -11.42 3.58
CA GLY A 158 -13.61 -11.53 2.12
C GLY A 158 -13.70 -10.20 1.37
N ASP A 159 -13.27 -9.09 1.98
CA ASP A 159 -13.42 -7.74 1.47
C ASP A 159 -12.24 -6.86 1.86
N THR A 160 -11.99 -5.76 1.14
CA THR A 160 -10.96 -4.76 1.49
C THR A 160 -11.56 -3.37 1.44
N ALA A 161 -11.10 -2.43 2.28
CA ALA A 161 -11.65 -1.07 2.32
C ALA A 161 -11.54 -0.31 0.98
N PHE A 162 -10.57 -0.67 0.13
CA PHE A 162 -10.43 -0.14 -1.21
C PHE A 162 -10.48 -1.27 -2.24
N HIS A 163 -11.15 -1.02 -3.37
CA HIS A 163 -11.40 -2.04 -4.39
C HIS A 163 -10.62 -1.77 -5.67
N THR A 164 -10.39 -2.85 -6.42
CA THR A 164 -9.93 -2.84 -7.80
C THR A 164 -10.78 -1.90 -8.67
N SER A 165 -10.25 -1.54 -9.84
CA SER A 165 -10.98 -0.73 -10.84
C SER A 165 -12.30 -1.37 -11.30
N GLY A 166 -12.45 -2.69 -11.12
CA GLY A 166 -13.66 -3.46 -11.37
C GLY A 166 -14.60 -3.64 -10.18
N ASP A 167 -14.41 -2.88 -9.08
CA ASP A 167 -15.20 -2.94 -7.84
C ASP A 167 -15.21 -4.33 -7.18
N ARG A 168 -14.03 -4.94 -7.15
CA ARG A 168 -13.75 -6.18 -6.41
C ARG A 168 -12.75 -5.90 -5.28
N PRO A 169 -12.81 -6.66 -4.16
CA PRO A 169 -11.75 -6.65 -3.15
C PRO A 169 -10.38 -6.87 -3.78
N LEU A 170 -9.32 -6.41 -3.15
CA LEU A 170 -7.95 -6.65 -3.61
C LEU A 170 -7.57 -8.13 -3.43
N ASN A 171 -6.55 -8.58 -4.15
CA ASN A 171 -5.99 -9.91 -3.97
C ASN A 171 -4.72 -9.79 -3.12
N ALA A 172 -4.77 -10.19 -1.84
CA ALA A 172 -3.64 -10.08 -0.93
C ALA A 172 -2.44 -10.96 -1.31
N GLU A 173 -2.68 -12.12 -1.96
CA GLU A 173 -1.63 -13.02 -2.42
C GLU A 173 -0.87 -12.46 -3.64
N GLU A 174 -1.50 -11.62 -4.47
CA GLU A 174 -0.90 -11.12 -5.72
C GLU A 174 -0.53 -9.62 -5.71
N LEU A 175 -1.18 -8.80 -4.88
CA LEU A 175 -1.01 -7.35 -4.87
C LEU A 175 -0.34 -6.86 -3.58
N PRO A 176 0.84 -6.23 -3.68
CA PRO A 176 1.45 -5.53 -2.56
C PRO A 176 0.57 -4.36 -2.11
N TYR A 177 0.01 -4.44 -0.90
CA TYR A 177 -0.70 -3.35 -0.26
C TYR A 177 -0.36 -3.22 1.23
N VAL A 178 -0.59 -2.02 1.75
CA VAL A 178 -0.45 -1.67 3.17
C VAL A 178 -1.82 -1.33 3.74
N VAL A 179 -2.04 -1.75 4.97
CA VAL A 179 -3.22 -1.43 5.76
C VAL A 179 -2.94 -0.17 6.58
N VAL A 180 -3.77 0.86 6.41
CA VAL A 180 -3.68 2.07 7.25
C VAL A 180 -4.64 1.95 8.43
N PRO A 181 -4.34 2.48 9.62
CA PRO A 181 -5.30 2.44 10.71
C PRO A 181 -6.58 3.18 10.35
N SER A 182 -7.74 2.62 10.71
CA SER A 182 -9.03 3.30 10.56
C SER A 182 -9.01 4.68 11.19
N ARG A 183 -9.66 5.65 10.52
CA ARG A 183 -9.73 7.05 10.97
C ARG A 183 -10.25 7.14 12.40
N SER A 184 -9.55 7.88 13.25
CA SER A 184 -9.90 8.02 14.67
C SER A 184 -9.41 9.35 15.24
N SER A 185 -9.58 9.53 16.55
CA SER A 185 -8.98 10.67 17.26
C SER A 185 -7.45 10.62 17.30
N LEU A 186 -6.83 9.46 17.06
CA LEU A 186 -5.38 9.33 16.96
C LEU A 186 -4.87 9.94 15.65
N TRP A 187 -5.53 9.64 14.54
CA TRP A 187 -5.14 10.14 13.21
C TRP A 187 -6.26 9.94 12.19
N ASP A 188 -6.35 10.87 11.25
CA ASP A 188 -7.15 10.73 10.02
C ASP A 188 -6.19 10.77 8.83
N PHE A 189 -5.98 9.61 8.20
CA PHE A 189 -5.08 9.49 7.06
C PHE A 189 -5.50 10.39 5.88
N GLY A 190 -6.81 10.62 5.70
CA GLY A 190 -7.34 11.48 4.64
C GLY A 190 -6.92 12.94 4.80
N SER A 191 -6.91 13.44 6.05
CA SER A 191 -6.42 14.79 6.37
C SER A 191 -4.93 14.99 6.08
N SER A 192 -4.17 13.88 6.00
CA SER A 192 -2.75 13.88 5.66
C SER A 192 -2.47 13.71 4.16
N GLY A 193 -3.52 13.71 3.32
CA GLY A 193 -3.39 13.51 1.87
C GLY A 193 -3.24 12.04 1.46
N ILE A 194 -3.47 11.09 2.38
CA ILE A 194 -3.42 9.65 2.07
C ILE A 194 -4.81 9.19 1.59
N LYS A 195 -4.82 8.33 0.56
CA LYS A 195 -6.02 7.85 -0.12
C LYS A 195 -5.87 6.37 -0.41
N GLY A 196 -7.00 5.67 -0.56
CA GLY A 196 -6.99 4.32 -1.15
C GLY A 196 -6.34 4.34 -2.53
N GLY A 197 -5.46 3.37 -2.78
CA GLY A 197 -4.61 3.34 -3.96
C GLY A 197 -3.43 4.31 -3.94
N GLY A 198 -3.24 5.07 -2.84
CA GLY A 198 -2.03 5.88 -2.66
C GLY A 198 -0.78 5.02 -2.56
N VAL A 199 0.36 5.55 -3.01
CA VAL A 199 1.61 4.79 -3.10
C VAL A 199 2.34 4.76 -1.77
N VAL A 200 2.89 3.60 -1.43
CA VAL A 200 3.67 3.35 -0.23
C VAL A 200 5.00 2.72 -0.61
N ALA A 201 6.11 3.24 -0.08
CA ALA A 201 7.37 2.49 -0.05
C ALA A 201 7.48 1.78 1.29
N VAL A 202 7.57 0.46 1.27
CA VAL A 202 7.78 -0.39 2.46
C VAL A 202 9.24 -0.84 2.45
N VAL A 203 9.95 -0.58 3.54
CA VAL A 203 11.40 -0.83 3.63
C VAL A 203 11.67 -1.81 4.75
N HIS A 204 12.31 -2.93 4.42
CA HIS A 204 12.74 -3.95 5.37
C HIS A 204 14.02 -4.64 4.90
N ALA A 205 14.95 -4.94 5.82
CA ALA A 205 16.18 -5.70 5.54
C ALA A 205 16.99 -5.24 4.30
N GLY A 206 16.98 -3.94 3.99
CA GLY A 206 17.69 -3.38 2.83
C GLY A 206 16.90 -3.43 1.51
N LYS A 207 15.71 -4.01 1.52
CA LYS A 207 14.77 -4.05 0.39
C LYS A 207 13.76 -2.91 0.49
N VAL A 208 13.27 -2.50 -0.67
CA VAL A 208 12.16 -1.57 -0.86
C VAL A 208 11.10 -2.33 -1.64
N GLU A 209 9.84 -2.19 -1.26
CA GLU A 209 8.67 -2.69 -1.98
C GLU A 209 7.70 -1.53 -2.21
N TYR A 210 7.21 -1.36 -3.45
CA TYR A 210 6.22 -0.32 -3.75
C TYR A 210 4.81 -0.88 -3.75
N ALA A 211 4.10 -0.62 -2.65
CA ALA A 211 2.75 -1.06 -2.42
C ALA A 211 1.72 0.07 -2.64
N VAL A 212 0.44 -0.29 -2.60
CA VAL A 212 -0.68 0.66 -2.51
C VAL A 212 -1.29 0.68 -1.11
N VAL A 213 -1.99 1.75 -0.74
CA VAL A 213 -2.91 1.72 0.40
C VAL A 213 -4.14 0.91 0.01
N GLY A 214 -4.25 -0.32 0.53
CA GLY A 214 -5.24 -1.30 0.08
C GLY A 214 -6.41 -1.50 1.05
N ASP A 215 -6.15 -1.40 2.35
CA ASP A 215 -7.17 -1.62 3.36
C ASP A 215 -7.07 -0.64 4.54
N THR A 216 -8.03 -0.74 5.46
CA THR A 216 -8.05 -0.07 6.75
C THR A 216 -8.20 -1.06 7.91
N GLY A 217 -7.24 -1.04 8.82
CA GLY A 217 -7.20 -1.91 10.00
C GLY A 217 -7.87 -1.27 11.23
N PRO A 218 -7.76 -1.91 12.41
CA PRO A 218 -8.28 -1.38 13.65
C PRO A 218 -7.78 0.02 13.99
N ALA A 219 -8.63 0.85 14.58
CA ALA A 219 -8.37 2.28 14.81
C ALA A 219 -7.17 2.62 15.74
N GLY A 220 -6.58 1.63 16.40
CA GLY A 220 -5.49 1.79 17.37
C GLY A 220 -4.33 0.80 17.18
N ILE A 221 -4.33 0.03 16.10
CA ILE A 221 -3.26 -0.90 15.69
C ILE A 221 -2.65 -0.37 14.39
N ILE A 222 -1.36 -0.62 14.17
CA ILE A 222 -0.64 -0.26 12.94
C ILE A 222 0.46 -1.27 12.69
N GLY A 223 0.79 -1.51 11.43
CA GLY A 223 1.84 -2.46 11.05
C GLY A 223 1.29 -3.67 10.32
N GLU A 224 0.30 -3.49 9.44
CA GLU A 224 -0.32 -4.59 8.69
C GLU A 224 -0.06 -4.39 7.19
N ALA A 225 0.21 -5.48 6.46
CA ALA A 225 0.41 -5.46 5.01
C ALA A 225 0.05 -6.80 4.36
N SER A 226 -0.18 -6.79 3.06
CA SER A 226 -0.62 -7.98 2.33
C SER A 226 0.42 -9.10 2.33
N TYR A 227 -0.06 -10.34 2.13
CA TYR A 227 0.77 -11.52 1.87
C TYR A 227 1.87 -11.22 0.83
N ALA A 228 1.51 -10.62 -0.31
CA ALA A 228 2.44 -10.27 -1.38
C ALA A 228 3.54 -9.29 -0.92
N THR A 229 3.19 -8.32 -0.07
CA THR A 229 4.18 -7.36 0.49
C THR A 229 5.19 -8.07 1.37
N ALA A 230 4.74 -8.98 2.23
CA ALA A 230 5.62 -9.74 3.11
C ALA A 230 6.56 -10.65 2.29
N GLU A 231 6.01 -11.39 1.33
CA GLU A 231 6.79 -12.27 0.46
C GLU A 231 7.89 -11.50 -0.30
N ALA A 232 7.54 -10.36 -0.90
CA ALA A 232 8.49 -9.52 -1.64
C ALA A 232 9.63 -8.99 -0.75
N LEU A 233 9.34 -8.67 0.51
CA LEU A 233 10.32 -8.24 1.50
C LEU A 233 11.14 -9.41 2.10
N GLY A 234 10.78 -10.66 1.80
CA GLY A 234 11.40 -11.85 2.39
C GLY A 234 11.00 -12.09 3.84
N ILE A 235 9.82 -11.61 4.24
CA ILE A 235 9.15 -11.89 5.51
C ILE A 235 8.28 -13.13 5.31
N ASP A 236 8.16 -13.98 6.33
CA ASP A 236 7.27 -15.16 6.29
C ASP A 236 5.82 -14.67 6.08
N PRO A 237 5.16 -14.99 4.96
CA PRO A 237 3.85 -14.44 4.64
C PRO A 237 2.69 -15.28 5.23
N ASP A 238 2.97 -16.28 6.07
CA ASP A 238 1.93 -17.07 6.75
C ASP A 238 1.04 -16.14 7.60
N PRO A 239 -0.29 -16.08 7.35
CA PRO A 239 -1.17 -15.13 8.03
C PRO A 239 -1.38 -15.41 9.52
N LYS A 240 -1.03 -16.61 9.98
CA LYS A 240 -1.24 -17.04 11.36
C LYS A 240 0.03 -16.93 12.21
N ALA A 241 1.19 -17.18 11.61
CA ALA A 241 2.46 -17.35 12.32
C ALA A 241 3.64 -16.56 11.73
N GLY A 242 3.44 -15.96 10.55
CA GLY A 242 4.45 -15.18 9.85
C GLY A 242 4.60 -13.77 10.40
N GLY A 243 5.00 -12.85 9.51
CA GLY A 243 5.27 -11.46 9.85
C GLY A 243 6.64 -11.23 10.50
N VAL A 244 6.85 -10.01 10.98
CA VAL A 244 8.06 -9.63 11.72
C VAL A 244 7.74 -8.60 12.79
N GLY A 245 8.17 -8.84 14.03
CA GLY A 245 7.79 -7.98 15.17
C GLY A 245 8.45 -6.60 15.23
N SER A 246 9.31 -6.23 14.27
CA SER A 246 9.86 -4.86 14.13
C SER A 246 10.71 -4.71 12.86
N GLY A 247 11.07 -3.46 12.55
CA GLY A 247 12.10 -3.17 11.54
C GLY A 247 11.54 -2.94 10.15
N VAL A 248 10.23 -2.72 10.04
CA VAL A 248 9.58 -2.29 8.80
C VAL A 248 9.33 -0.79 8.87
N THR A 249 9.69 -0.07 7.81
CA THR A 249 9.41 1.35 7.67
C THR A 249 8.47 1.58 6.51
N TYR A 250 7.36 2.25 6.78
CA TYR A 250 6.32 2.53 5.80
C TYR A 250 6.37 4.02 5.46
N ILE A 251 6.54 4.37 4.19
CA ILE A 251 6.60 5.76 3.72
C ILE A 251 5.47 5.96 2.71
N LEU A 252 4.43 6.66 3.14
CA LEU A 252 3.22 6.88 2.34
C LEU A 252 3.30 8.25 1.69
N PHE A 253 3.28 8.27 0.36
CA PHE A 253 3.40 9.50 -0.42
C PHE A 253 2.06 10.22 -0.51
N LYS A 254 2.04 11.47 -0.02
CA LYS A 254 0.84 12.30 0.03
C LYS A 254 0.34 12.62 -1.37
N ASP A 255 -0.98 12.71 -1.48
CA ASP A 255 -1.70 13.11 -2.69
C ASP A 255 -1.43 12.25 -3.93
N SER A 256 -0.88 11.05 -3.74
CA SER A 256 -0.68 10.04 -4.77
C SER A 256 -1.88 9.09 -4.86
N VAL A 257 -2.15 8.58 -6.07
CA VAL A 257 -3.10 7.49 -6.33
C VAL A 257 -2.63 6.74 -7.58
N VAL A 258 -2.59 5.41 -7.51
CA VAL A 258 -2.37 4.51 -8.65
C VAL A 258 -3.71 4.14 -9.27
N SER A 259 -3.79 4.14 -10.60
CA SER A 259 -4.96 3.69 -11.33
C SER A 259 -4.51 2.88 -12.56
N PRO A 260 -4.98 1.62 -12.71
CA PRO A 260 -5.83 0.88 -11.77
C PRO A 260 -5.06 0.47 -10.50
N ILE A 261 -5.71 0.46 -9.33
CA ILE A 261 -5.07 0.18 -8.02
C ILE A 261 -4.41 -1.22 -7.99
N GLU A 262 -5.00 -2.18 -8.69
CA GLU A 262 -4.50 -3.56 -8.81
C GLU A 262 -3.28 -3.71 -9.72
N SER A 263 -2.78 -2.62 -10.31
CA SER A 263 -1.56 -2.68 -11.11
C SER A 263 -0.33 -2.47 -10.23
N HIS A 264 0.28 -3.58 -9.81
CA HIS A 264 1.56 -3.52 -9.09
C HIS A 264 2.61 -2.71 -9.87
N GLY A 265 2.81 -3.00 -11.17
CA GLY A 265 3.75 -2.25 -12.02
C GLY A 265 3.50 -0.73 -12.09
N ALA A 266 2.26 -0.27 -11.92
CA ALA A 266 1.95 1.15 -11.83
C ALA A 266 2.34 1.73 -10.45
N ALA A 267 2.17 0.96 -9.38
CA ALA A 267 2.70 1.31 -8.05
C ALA A 267 4.22 1.42 -8.06
N VAL A 268 4.95 0.49 -8.71
CA VAL A 268 6.41 0.57 -8.90
C VAL A 268 6.81 1.86 -9.61
N THR A 269 6.19 2.12 -10.77
CA THR A 269 6.53 3.26 -11.62
C THR A 269 6.29 4.59 -10.90
N ALA A 270 5.14 4.72 -10.24
CA ALA A 270 4.81 5.91 -9.47
C ALA A 270 5.68 6.03 -8.22
N GLY A 271 5.89 4.92 -7.51
CA GLY A 271 6.68 4.82 -6.29
C GLY A 271 8.13 5.23 -6.49
N GLU A 272 8.77 4.76 -7.55
CA GLU A 272 10.12 5.20 -7.88
C GLU A 272 10.20 6.71 -8.09
N SER A 273 9.24 7.29 -8.82
CA SER A 273 9.22 8.72 -9.11
C SER A 273 9.02 9.53 -7.82
N LEU A 274 8.09 9.10 -6.97
CA LEU A 274 7.77 9.74 -5.70
C LEU A 274 8.91 9.59 -4.68
N ALA A 275 9.56 8.44 -4.62
CA ALA A 275 10.73 8.20 -3.78
C ALA A 275 11.91 9.08 -4.20
N LYS A 276 12.20 9.21 -5.50
CA LYS A 276 13.23 10.14 -6.03
C LYS A 276 12.90 11.58 -5.66
N GLU A 277 11.63 11.99 -5.75
CA GLU A 277 11.20 13.32 -5.34
C GLU A 277 11.34 13.54 -3.84
N PHE A 278 10.91 12.58 -3.04
CA PHE A 278 11.01 12.60 -1.59
C PHE A 278 12.45 12.78 -1.11
N LEU A 279 13.41 12.08 -1.73
CA LEU A 279 14.84 12.21 -1.43
C LEU A 279 15.41 13.59 -1.79
N ARG A 280 14.89 14.26 -2.82
CA ARG A 280 15.31 15.63 -3.19
C ARG A 280 14.75 16.71 -2.27
N ASN A 281 13.57 16.47 -1.70
CA ASN A 281 12.79 17.48 -0.98
C ASN A 281 12.93 17.41 0.56
N ASN A 282 13.68 16.44 1.06
CA ASN A 282 14.03 16.24 2.47
C ASN A 282 15.53 15.99 2.57
#